data_AF-A0A7V9V1I0-F1
#
_entry.id   AF-A0A7V9V1I0-F1
#
_cell.length_a   1.000
_cell.length_b   1.000
_cell.length_c   1.000
_cell.angle_alpha   90.00
_cell.angle_beta   90.00
_cell.angle_gamma   90.00
#
_symmetry.space_group_name_H-M   'P 1'
#
loop_
_entity.id
_entity.type
_entity.pdbx_description
1 polymer ?
#
loop_
_entity_poly.entity_id
_entity_poly.type
_entity_poly.pdbx_seq_one_letter_code
_entity_poly.pdbx_strand_id
1 'polypeptide(L)'
;MDALLAFGAALVSLRLSAKLVRRALEQRSTAFAAWAAALSAYAISTGALAWGVAAGWNAASFRIYYLGGALLTAPLLGVGSLLLVRRRLAAPAGLIYTGLAAGVALAMPVRLGLAGMDVPDAQDVLELWPARVLAIAGNSLGTLAVVAVGLA
;
A
#
# COMPACT_ATOMS: atom_id res chain seq x y z
N MET A 1 21.39 7.41 4.40
CA MET A 1 20.40 7.84 5.40
C MET A 1 19.05 7.20 5.09
N ASP A 2 18.60 7.27 3.84
CA ASP A 2 17.22 6.95 3.46
C ASP A 2 16.85 5.47 3.60
N ALA A 3 17.79 4.55 3.34
CA ALA A 3 17.55 3.12 3.54
C ALA A 3 17.26 2.75 5.01
N LEU A 4 17.97 3.36 5.97
CA LEU A 4 17.76 3.11 7.41
C LEU A 4 16.42 3.68 7.89
N LEU A 5 16.03 4.85 7.37
CA LEU A 5 14.73 5.45 7.67
C LEU A 5 13.59 4.60 7.10
N ALA A 6 13.70 4.14 5.86
CA ALA A 6 12.73 3.26 5.23
C ALA A 6 12.61 1.92 5.98
N PHE A 7 13.74 1.34 6.38
CA PHE A 7 13.74 0.12 7.18
C PHE A 7 13.13 0.33 8.58
N GLY A 8 13.45 1.45 9.23
CA GLY A 8 12.82 1.83 10.51
C GLY A 8 11.31 1.99 10.39
N ALA A 9 10.82 2.65 9.33
CA ALA A 9 9.40 2.77 9.02
C ALA A 9 8.75 1.40 8.81
N ALA A 10 9.42 0.47 8.11
CA ALA A 10 8.95 -0.89 7.92
C ALA A 10 8.75 -1.62 9.25
N LEU A 11 9.74 -1.55 10.15
CA LEU A 11 9.66 -2.19 11.47
C LEU A 11 8.56 -1.60 12.35
N VAL A 12 8.42 -0.27 12.38
CA VAL A 12 7.36 0.41 13.12
C VAL A 12 5.99 0.01 12.58
N SER A 13 5.80 0.07 11.26
CA SER A 13 4.54 -0.31 10.63
C SER A 13 4.20 -1.78 10.83
N LEU A 14 5.19 -2.68 10.76
CA LEU A 14 5.00 -4.11 11.03
C LEU A 14 4.57 -4.36 12.47
N ARG A 15 5.19 -3.66 13.44
CA ARG A 15 4.80 -3.74 14.86
C ARG A 15 3.37 -3.25 15.08
N LEU A 16 2.97 -2.16 14.44
CA LEU A 16 1.61 -1.63 14.53
C LEU A 16 0.60 -2.57 13.86
N SER A 17 0.92 -3.12 12.70
CA SER A 17 0.12 -4.14 12.02
C SER A 17 -0.10 -5.35 12.93
N ALA A 18 0.94 -5.89 13.56
CA ALA A 18 0.81 -7.02 14.48
C ALA A 18 -0.08 -6.74 15.71
N LYS A 19 -0.17 -5.48 16.16
CA LYS A 19 -1.12 -5.08 17.20
C LYS A 19 -2.56 -5.05 16.66
N LEU A 20 -2.75 -4.53 15.44
CA LEU A 20 -4.06 -4.50 14.79
C LEU A 20 -4.57 -5.90 14.44
N VAL A 21 -3.71 -6.83 13.99
CA VAL A 21 -4.09 -8.23 13.76
C VAL A 21 -4.60 -8.86 15.05
N ARG A 22 -3.88 -8.73 16.17
CA ARG A 22 -4.32 -9.23 17.47
C ARG A 22 -5.69 -8.68 17.86
N ARG A 23 -5.85 -7.36 17.75
CA ARG A 23 -7.13 -6.70 18.03
C ARG A 23 -8.25 -7.14 17.09
N ALA A 24 -7.95 -7.37 15.82
CA ALA A 24 -8.91 -7.85 14.83
C ALA A 24 -9.42 -9.25 15.17
N LEU A 25 -8.53 -10.13 15.63
CA LEU A 25 -8.88 -11.49 16.07
C LEU A 25 -9.68 -11.49 17.37
N GLU A 26 -9.22 -10.73 18.38
CA GLU A 26 -9.89 -10.60 19.68
C GLU A 26 -11.31 -10.02 19.56
N GLN A 27 -11.48 -8.97 18.74
CA GLN A 27 -12.75 -8.24 18.59
C GLN A 27 -13.56 -8.71 17.38
N ARG A 28 -13.06 -9.69 16.61
CA ARG A 28 -13.64 -10.18 15.34
C ARG A 28 -14.03 -9.03 14.40
N SER A 29 -13.20 -8.00 14.33
CA SER A 29 -13.47 -6.76 13.61
C SER A 29 -12.80 -6.76 12.25
N THR A 30 -13.61 -6.72 11.19
CA THR A 30 -13.14 -6.60 9.81
C THR A 30 -12.48 -5.24 9.52
N ALA A 31 -12.86 -4.19 10.27
CA ALA A 31 -12.22 -2.88 10.17
C ALA A 31 -10.75 -2.92 10.61
N PHE A 32 -10.47 -3.53 11.78
CA PHE A 32 -9.09 -3.71 12.26
C PHE A 32 -8.28 -4.63 11.36
N ALA A 33 -8.91 -5.66 10.76
CA ALA A 33 -8.24 -6.52 9.78
C ALA A 33 -7.83 -5.75 8.52
N ALA A 34 -8.69 -4.88 7.99
CA ALA A 34 -8.37 -4.04 6.83
C ALA A 34 -7.25 -3.03 7.14
N TRP A 35 -7.28 -2.38 8.30
CA TRP A 35 -6.18 -1.50 8.73
C TRP A 35 -4.87 -2.25 8.98
N ALA A 36 -4.92 -3.47 9.52
CA ALA A 36 -3.75 -4.33 9.63
C ALA A 36 -3.16 -4.65 8.26
N ALA A 37 -4.01 -5.02 7.28
CA ALA A 37 -3.58 -5.27 5.92
C ALA A 37 -2.93 -4.03 5.28
N ALA A 38 -3.48 -2.85 5.51
CA ALA A 38 -2.91 -1.59 5.03
C ALA A 38 -1.51 -1.32 5.61
N LEU A 39 -1.32 -1.50 6.93
CA LEU A 39 -0.01 -1.32 7.58
C LEU A 39 0.99 -2.41 7.20
N SER A 40 0.53 -3.64 6.94
CA SER A 40 1.38 -4.69 6.37
C SER A 40 1.84 -4.34 4.96
N ALA A 41 0.93 -3.86 4.10
CA ALA A 41 1.27 -3.40 2.76
C ALA A 41 2.27 -2.24 2.78
N TYR A 42 2.08 -1.29 3.71
CA TYR A 42 3.03 -0.20 3.91
C TYR A 42 4.39 -0.70 4.38
N ALA A 43 4.43 -1.61 5.37
CA ALA A 43 5.68 -2.19 5.87
C ALA A 43 6.46 -2.91 4.76
N ILE A 44 5.77 -3.71 3.94
CA ILE A 44 6.34 -4.39 2.76
C ILE A 44 6.88 -3.38 1.76
N SER A 45 6.11 -2.32 1.47
CA SER A 45 6.53 -1.25 0.55
C SER A 45 7.78 -0.54 1.04
N THR A 46 7.82 -0.12 2.30
CA THR A 46 9.00 0.56 2.88
C THR A 46 10.19 -0.38 3.04
N GLY A 47 9.96 -1.68 3.21
CA GLY A 47 11.02 -2.70 3.15
C GLY A 47 11.61 -2.83 1.75
N ALA A 48 10.77 -2.81 0.71
CA ALA A 48 11.21 -2.81 -0.69
C ALA A 48 11.90 -1.48 -1.08
N LEU A 49 11.45 -0.36 -0.52
CA LEU A 49 12.13 0.94 -0.63
C LEU A 49 13.54 0.87 -0.02
N ALA A 50 13.68 0.33 1.19
CA ALA A 50 14.98 0.14 1.82
C ALA A 50 15.88 -0.77 0.99
N TRP A 51 15.33 -1.85 0.41
CA TRP A 51 16.05 -2.73 -0.50
C TRP A 51 16.53 -1.99 -1.77
N GLY A 52 15.64 -1.25 -2.44
CA GLY A 52 15.96 -0.51 -3.67
C GLY A 52 17.01 0.56 -3.45
N VAL A 53 16.92 1.31 -2.34
CA VAL A 53 17.91 2.34 -2.00
C VAL A 53 19.24 1.75 -1.55
N ALA A 54 19.25 0.60 -0.86
CA ALA A 54 20.48 0.01 -0.33
C ALA A 54 21.27 -0.82 -1.36
N ALA A 55 20.57 -1.51 -2.26
CA ALA A 55 21.18 -2.48 -3.18
C ALA A 55 20.96 -2.15 -4.66
N GLY A 56 20.33 -1.00 -4.95
CA GLY A 56 19.89 -0.63 -6.28
C GLY A 56 18.49 -1.17 -6.61
N TRP A 57 17.78 -0.41 -7.43
CA TRP A 57 16.43 -0.75 -7.84
C TRP A 57 16.43 -1.85 -8.91
N ASN A 58 15.41 -2.69 -8.88
CA ASN A 58 15.13 -3.67 -9.92
C ASN A 58 13.61 -3.81 -10.08
N ALA A 59 13.17 -4.59 -11.06
CA ALA A 59 11.75 -4.72 -11.36
C ALA A 59 10.96 -5.30 -10.17
N ALA A 60 11.55 -6.21 -9.40
CA ALA A 60 10.88 -6.80 -8.25
C ALA A 60 10.75 -5.81 -7.09
N SER A 61 11.84 -5.11 -6.71
CA SER A 61 11.79 -4.12 -5.64
C SER A 61 10.83 -2.98 -5.96
N PHE A 62 10.83 -2.49 -7.21
CA PHE A 62 9.89 -1.48 -7.68
C PHE A 62 8.43 -1.96 -7.63
N ARG A 63 8.13 -3.18 -8.12
CA ARG A 63 6.77 -3.74 -8.08
C ARG A 63 6.24 -3.89 -6.66
N ILE A 64 7.06 -4.39 -5.74
CA ILE A 64 6.66 -4.58 -4.34
C ILE A 64 6.43 -3.22 -3.67
N TYR A 65 7.37 -2.28 -3.87
CA TYR A 65 7.25 -0.91 -3.38
C TYR A 65 5.96 -0.25 -3.87
N TYR A 66 5.72 -0.27 -5.18
CA TYR A 66 4.58 0.39 -5.81
C TYR A 66 3.24 -0.28 -5.44
N LEU A 67 3.18 -1.62 -5.42
CA LEU A 67 1.98 -2.34 -5.00
C LEU A 67 1.60 -2.01 -3.56
N GLY A 68 2.54 -2.14 -2.63
CA GLY A 68 2.25 -1.92 -1.22
C GLY A 68 1.89 -0.46 -0.95
N GLY A 69 2.75 0.47 -1.35
CA GLY A 69 2.66 1.87 -0.96
C GLY A 69 1.69 2.66 -1.84
N ALA A 70 1.85 2.58 -3.16
CA ALA A 70 1.06 3.37 -4.09
C ALA A 70 -0.32 2.76 -4.38
N LEU A 71 -0.47 1.43 -4.37
CA LEU A 71 -1.74 0.81 -4.74
C LEU A 71 -2.57 0.32 -3.56
N LEU A 72 -1.99 -0.14 -2.45
CA LEU A 72 -2.76 -0.83 -1.40
C LEU A 72 -2.94 -0.04 -0.10
N THR A 73 -1.94 0.69 0.38
CA THR A 73 -1.99 1.31 1.72
C THR A 73 -3.20 2.23 1.91
N ALA A 74 -3.34 3.31 1.13
CA ALA A 74 -4.43 4.26 1.33
C ALA A 74 -5.82 3.65 1.05
N PRO A 75 -6.04 2.85 -0.02
CA PRO A 75 -7.31 2.17 -0.25
C PRO A 75 -7.73 1.26 0.90
N LEU A 76 -6.80 0.46 1.44
CA LEU A 76 -7.11 -0.46 2.54
C LEU A 76 -7.36 0.29 3.86
N LEU A 77 -6.69 1.43 4.09
CA LEU A 77 -7.04 2.35 5.18
C LEU A 77 -8.48 2.85 5.04
N GLY A 78 -8.86 3.32 3.85
CA GLY A 78 -10.22 3.76 3.54
C GLY A 78 -11.26 2.65 3.71
N VAL A 79 -10.97 1.44 3.25
CA VAL A 79 -11.83 0.26 3.45
C VAL A 79 -12.05 0.00 4.94
N GLY A 80 -10.98 0.00 5.75
CA GLY A 80 -11.12 -0.17 7.20
C GLY A 80 -11.96 0.91 7.86
N SER A 81 -11.81 2.17 7.42
CA SER A 81 -12.62 3.29 7.94
C SER A 81 -14.10 3.15 7.58
N LEU A 82 -14.42 2.77 6.34
CA LEU A 82 -15.80 2.51 5.93
C LEU A 82 -16.42 1.32 6.70
N LEU A 83 -15.63 0.27 6.94
CA LEU A 83 -16.07 -0.87 7.74
C LEU A 83 -16.31 -0.48 9.20
N LEU A 84 -15.55 0.47 9.75
CA LEU A 84 -15.75 1.00 11.10
C LEU A 84 -17.14 1.63 11.25
N VAL A 85 -17.59 2.40 10.25
CA VAL A 85 -18.95 2.97 10.19
C VAL A 85 -19.97 2.01 9.56
N ARG A 86 -19.71 0.70 9.64
CA ARG A 86 -20.61 -0.40 9.26
C ARG A 86 -21.02 -0.44 7.78
N ARG A 87 -20.24 0.17 6.86
CA ARG A 87 -20.47 0.06 5.40
C ARG A 87 -19.95 -1.28 4.88
N ARG A 88 -20.77 -2.33 5.03
CA ARG A 88 -20.39 -3.73 4.76
C ARG A 88 -19.90 -4.01 3.33
N LEU A 89 -20.36 -3.25 2.33
CA LEU A 89 -19.91 -3.37 0.93
C LEU A 89 -18.43 -3.00 0.74
N ALA A 90 -17.81 -2.29 1.69
CA ALA A 90 -16.40 -1.96 1.62
C ALA A 90 -15.50 -3.21 1.67
N ALA A 91 -15.93 -4.30 2.33
CA ALA A 91 -15.15 -5.53 2.39
C ALA A 91 -14.99 -6.21 1.02
N PRO A 92 -16.06 -6.60 0.30
CA PRO A 92 -15.92 -7.20 -1.03
C PRO A 92 -15.29 -6.22 -2.04
N ALA A 93 -15.62 -4.92 -1.97
CA ALA A 93 -14.99 -3.92 -2.84
C ALA A 93 -13.47 -3.83 -2.61
N GLY A 94 -13.03 -3.82 -1.35
CA GLY A 94 -11.62 -3.83 -0.99
C GLY A 94 -10.89 -5.10 -1.46
N LEU A 95 -11.55 -6.26 -1.38
CA LEU A 95 -10.99 -7.53 -1.84
C LEU A 95 -10.81 -7.54 -3.38
N ILE A 96 -11.83 -7.12 -4.13
CA ILE A 96 -11.78 -6.99 -5.59
C ILE A 96 -10.68 -6.01 -5.99
N TYR A 97 -10.64 -4.84 -5.36
CA TYR A 97 -9.61 -3.83 -5.61
C TYR A 97 -8.21 -4.36 -5.32
N THR A 98 -8.02 -5.11 -4.23
CA THR A 98 -6.73 -5.73 -3.89
C THR A 98 -6.28 -6.71 -4.97
N GLY A 99 -7.20 -7.54 -5.48
CA GLY A 99 -6.93 -8.45 -6.59
C GLY A 99 -6.57 -7.71 -7.88
N LEU A 100 -7.32 -6.65 -8.22
CA LEU A 100 -7.02 -5.79 -9.37
C LEU A 100 -5.64 -5.13 -9.24
N ALA A 101 -5.34 -4.53 -8.08
CA ALA A 101 -4.07 -3.89 -7.80
C ALA A 101 -2.89 -4.86 -7.93
N ALA A 102 -3.03 -6.07 -7.37
CA ALA A 102 -2.03 -7.11 -7.50
C ALA A 102 -1.83 -7.54 -8.97
N GLY A 103 -2.92 -7.75 -9.71
CA GLY A 103 -2.87 -8.08 -11.14
C GLY A 103 -2.16 -7.01 -11.96
N VAL A 104 -2.49 -5.73 -11.73
CA VAL A 104 -1.84 -4.59 -12.40
C VAL A 104 -0.35 -4.51 -12.05
N ALA A 105 0.02 -4.67 -10.78
CA ALA A 105 1.42 -4.64 -10.37
C ALA A 105 2.25 -5.80 -10.95
N LEU A 106 1.64 -6.97 -11.15
CA LEU A 106 2.28 -8.12 -11.80
C LEU A 106 2.43 -7.90 -13.31
N ALA A 107 1.41 -7.32 -13.95
CA ALA A 107 1.36 -7.14 -15.40
C ALA A 107 2.15 -5.91 -15.89
N MET A 108 2.38 -4.91 -15.04
CA MET A 108 2.99 -3.66 -15.50
C MET A 108 4.41 -3.87 -16.05
N PRO A 109 4.71 -3.39 -17.27
CA PRO A 109 6.05 -3.44 -17.84
C PRO A 109 6.90 -2.41 -17.10
N VAL A 110 7.89 -2.90 -16.37
CA VAL A 110 8.79 -2.05 -15.59
C VAL A 110 10.03 -1.82 -16.44
N ARG A 111 10.01 -0.73 -17.25
CA ARG A 111 11.13 -0.36 -18.12
C ARG A 111 12.19 0.34 -17.26
N LEU A 112 13.20 -0.41 -16.85
CA LEU A 112 14.22 0.11 -15.96
C LEU A 112 15.49 0.41 -16.75
N GLY A 113 15.64 1.69 -17.12
CA GLY A 113 16.96 2.30 -17.30
C GLY A 113 17.52 2.71 -15.94
N LEU A 114 17.66 1.77 -15.01
CA LEU A 114 18.07 2.08 -13.64
C LEU A 114 19.57 2.03 -13.49
N ALA A 115 20.19 3.20 -13.44
CA ALA A 115 21.54 3.35 -12.93
C ALA A 115 21.49 4.28 -11.71
N GLY A 116 20.97 3.80 -10.57
CA GLY A 116 20.92 4.63 -9.36
C GLY A 116 20.35 3.96 -8.11
N MET A 117 20.70 4.54 -6.96
CA MET A 117 20.11 4.23 -5.65
C MET A 117 18.96 5.19 -5.28
N ASP A 118 18.72 6.22 -6.09
CA ASP A 118 17.63 7.17 -5.87
C ASP A 118 16.26 6.51 -6.11
N VAL A 119 15.24 7.01 -5.42
CA VAL A 119 13.86 6.52 -5.56
C VAL A 119 13.35 6.86 -6.97
N PRO A 120 12.94 5.89 -7.80
CA PRO A 120 12.49 6.16 -9.15
C PRO A 120 11.15 6.89 -9.14
N ASP A 121 11.08 7.96 -9.94
CA ASP A 121 9.83 8.64 -10.20
C ASP A 121 8.88 7.73 -11.00
N ALA A 122 7.65 7.57 -10.51
CA ALA A 122 6.70 6.64 -11.11
C ALA A 122 6.38 6.99 -12.58
N GLN A 123 6.45 8.27 -12.96
CA GLN A 123 6.21 8.73 -14.33
C GLN A 123 7.32 8.35 -15.31
N ASP A 124 8.54 8.14 -14.81
CA ASP A 124 9.69 7.76 -15.63
C ASP A 124 9.73 6.24 -15.86
N VAL A 125 9.13 5.48 -14.94
CA VAL A 125 9.14 4.01 -14.96
C VAL A 125 7.84 3.41 -15.52
N LEU A 126 6.71 4.12 -15.35
CA LEU A 126 5.39 3.62 -15.69
C LEU A 126 4.62 4.57 -16.61
N GLU A 127 3.98 3.99 -17.61
CA GLU A 127 2.93 4.64 -18.37
C GLU A 127 1.75 5.01 -17.45
N LEU A 128 0.98 6.02 -17.86
CA LEU A 128 -0.15 6.52 -17.07
C LEU A 128 -1.20 5.41 -16.82
N TRP A 129 -1.55 4.67 -17.86
CA TRP A 129 -2.52 3.59 -17.78
C TRP A 129 -1.82 2.22 -17.76
N PRO A 130 -2.27 1.25 -16.94
CA PRO A 130 -3.33 1.36 -15.91
C PRO A 130 -2.80 1.74 -14.52
N ALA A 131 -1.52 1.53 -14.24
CA ALA A 131 -0.98 1.52 -12.88
C ALA A 131 -1.03 2.88 -12.17
N ARG A 132 -0.75 3.99 -12.87
CA ARG A 132 -0.77 5.32 -12.26
C ARG A 132 -2.18 5.84 -12.08
N VAL A 133 -3.09 5.59 -13.03
CA VAL A 133 -4.52 5.91 -12.86
C VAL A 133 -5.09 5.19 -11.65
N LEU A 134 -4.80 3.90 -11.50
CA LEU A 134 -5.28 3.13 -10.35
C LEU A 134 -4.71 3.65 -9.03
N ALA A 135 -3.43 4.01 -8.99
CA ALA A 135 -2.81 4.62 -7.82
C ALA A 135 -3.47 5.97 -7.46
N ILE A 136 -3.67 6.86 -8.43
CA ILE A 136 -4.31 8.16 -8.22
C ILE A 136 -5.73 7.98 -7.68
N ALA A 137 -6.55 7.16 -8.35
CA ALA A 137 -7.93 6.91 -7.95
C ALA A 137 -8.00 6.24 -6.59
N GLY A 138 -7.21 5.19 -6.36
CA GLY A 138 -7.15 4.46 -5.10
C GLY A 138 -6.73 5.35 -3.93
N ASN A 139 -5.65 6.11 -4.05
CA ASN A 139 -5.20 7.00 -2.98
C ASN A 139 -6.20 8.11 -2.69
N SER A 140 -6.80 8.70 -3.74
CA SER A 140 -7.78 9.77 -3.58
C SER A 140 -9.04 9.26 -2.86
N LEU A 141 -9.61 8.15 -3.32
CA LEU A 141 -10.80 7.56 -2.72
C LEU A 141 -10.54 7.02 -1.32
N GLY A 142 -9.40 6.34 -1.12
CA GLY A 142 -9.00 5.80 0.18
C GLY A 142 -8.81 6.91 1.22
N THR A 143 -8.05 7.95 0.87
CA THR A 143 -7.84 9.12 1.74
C THR A 143 -9.15 9.85 2.02
N LEU A 144 -9.99 10.08 1.00
CA LEU A 144 -11.30 10.71 1.17
C LEU A 144 -12.16 9.92 2.16
N ALA A 145 -12.20 8.60 2.05
CA ALA A 145 -12.95 7.74 2.97
C ALA A 145 -12.42 7.84 4.41
N VAL A 146 -11.10 7.89 4.61
CA VAL A 146 -10.51 8.10 5.95
C VAL A 146 -10.92 9.45 6.52
N VAL A 147 -10.77 10.53 5.75
CA VAL A 147 -11.08 11.89 6.20
C VAL A 147 -12.58 12.05 6.48
N ALA A 148 -13.43 11.61 5.56
CA ALA A 148 -14.88 11.72 5.71
C ALA A 148 -15.39 10.97 6.96
N VAL A 149 -14.85 9.79 7.24
CA VAL A 149 -15.19 9.04 8.46
C VAL A 149 -14.61 9.70 9.71
N GLY A 150 -13.41 10.28 9.64
CA GLY A 150 -12.78 10.95 10.78
C GLY A 150 -13.42 12.28 11.18
N LEU A 151 -14.16 12.92 10.26
CA LEU A 151 -14.87 14.17 10.48
C LEU A 151 -16.37 14.00 10.86
N ALA A 152 -16.88 12.77 10.80
CA ALA A 152 -18.27 12.43 11.12
C ALA A 152 -18.44 12.01 12.59
#